data_AF-A0A948C4K1-F1
#
_entry.id   AF-A0A948C4K1-F1
#
_cell.length_a   1.000
_cell.length_b   1.000
_cell.length_c   1.000
_cell.angle_alpha   90.00
_cell.angle_beta   90.00
_cell.angle_gamma   90.00
#
_symmetry.space_group_name_H-M   'P 1'
#
loop_
_entity.id
_entity.type
_entity.pdbx_description
1 polymer ?
#
loop_
_entity_poly.entity_id
_entity_poly.type
_entity_poly.pdbx_seq_one_letter_code
_entity_poly.pdbx_strand_id
1 'polypeptide(L)'
;MSKLIKVQTVFSYFDALQAKIEAAEKIIDEAYIKHNGRLFISFSAGKDSTILRHIAKRKYPDMKVVFSNTTNELTEILRYLKQFPDTIIVNPEMSFKQVVESEGFPLISKETSQKANELKNSGGRKTQLLRYYGSVKGSGILSKKYRFLASQEFDVTAKCCKILKKDPLEKYAKKDGLKPLIALMSDESMLRQQLALYGENTDKKIYPFLTTGWTEADIWEYARRYNIRFAECYYDRWIGDVFIPRVNRSGCENCDYGSHLMENDKFERSKLVSPKKYKKVMSYKNNGVTFEEARQIAHSTPKYDLGLYGGFVTKMRIANNAEVYSYELHTHDKACSCCGKRQAKRDIRVTSSYIDTPNKITKRKRVIECTHWINECANCGMTLVNDLHFFDLRFNVTKRVIDYIYDNLDKKSFQEIVDDTGLPLEDVFEIVSFDYNKSIMEAKENNRSNVWLNENNNLIKTA
;
A
#
# COMPACT_ATOMS: atom_id res chain seq x y z
N MET A 1 33.78 29.70 29.79
CA MET A 1 32.62 28.81 30.06
C MET A 1 32.15 28.02 28.84
N SER A 2 32.09 28.59 27.61
CA SER A 2 31.61 27.86 26.41
C SER A 2 32.46 26.67 25.95
N LYS A 3 33.80 26.70 26.12
CA LYS A 3 34.68 25.56 25.83
C LYS A 3 34.55 24.41 26.83
N LEU A 4 34.37 24.70 28.12
CA LEU A 4 34.20 23.69 29.18
C LEU A 4 32.84 22.96 29.06
N ILE A 5 31.77 23.68 28.72
CA ILE A 5 30.44 23.08 28.49
C ILE A 5 30.47 22.14 27.28
N LYS A 6 31.19 22.49 26.20
CA LYS A 6 31.41 21.60 25.04
C LYS A 6 32.22 20.35 25.40
N VAL A 7 33.23 20.46 26.26
CA VAL A 7 34.05 19.30 26.66
C VAL A 7 33.27 18.35 27.57
N GLN A 8 32.47 18.86 28.53
CA GLN A 8 31.61 18.04 29.38
C GLN A 8 30.47 17.34 28.60
N THR A 9 29.85 18.02 27.64
CA THR A 9 28.81 17.42 26.77
C THR A 9 29.37 16.39 25.80
N VAL A 10 30.62 16.56 25.35
CA VAL A 10 31.31 15.54 24.54
C VAL A 10 31.64 14.33 25.42
N PHE A 11 32.24 14.50 26.61
CA PHE A 11 32.52 13.38 27.52
C PHE A 11 31.26 12.57 27.90
N SER A 12 30.14 13.23 28.22
CA SER A 12 28.89 12.54 28.57
C SER A 12 28.27 11.77 27.41
N TYR A 13 28.41 12.26 26.17
CA TYR A 13 27.99 11.53 24.98
C TYR A 13 28.93 10.36 24.65
N PHE A 14 30.22 10.49 24.98
CA PHE A 14 31.21 9.43 24.76
C PHE A 14 30.91 8.18 25.57
N ASP A 15 30.59 8.38 26.85
CA ASP A 15 30.19 7.33 27.79
C ASP A 15 28.85 6.70 27.41
N ALA A 16 27.91 7.50 26.89
CA ALA A 16 26.61 7.02 26.44
C ALA A 16 26.69 6.05 25.24
N LEU A 17 27.53 6.34 24.24
CA LEU A 17 27.72 5.40 23.12
C LEU A 17 28.44 4.13 23.56
N GLN A 18 29.41 4.23 24.47
CA GLN A 18 30.12 3.06 24.98
C GLN A 18 29.17 2.10 25.71
N ALA A 19 28.28 2.62 26.56
CA ALA A 19 27.23 1.83 27.20
C ALA A 19 26.29 1.15 26.18
N LYS A 20 25.94 1.84 25.08
CA LYS A 20 25.13 1.26 23.99
C LYS A 20 25.86 0.14 23.23
N ILE A 21 27.17 0.26 23.05
CA ILE A 21 28.01 -0.79 22.47
C ILE A 21 27.99 -2.02 23.37
N GLU A 22 28.29 -1.86 24.66
CA GLU A 22 28.31 -2.95 25.63
C GLU A 22 26.94 -3.64 25.76
N ALA A 23 25.86 -2.86 25.76
CA ALA A 23 24.50 -3.41 25.79
C ALA A 23 24.18 -4.20 24.51
N ALA A 24 24.57 -3.70 23.32
CA ALA A 24 24.38 -4.43 22.07
C ALA A 24 25.22 -5.71 22.03
N GLU A 25 26.47 -5.68 22.51
CA GLU A 25 27.33 -6.84 22.62
C GLU A 25 26.74 -7.90 23.56
N LYS A 26 26.23 -7.49 24.73
CA LYS A 26 25.56 -8.39 25.67
C LYS A 26 24.39 -9.14 25.02
N ILE A 27 23.54 -8.44 24.24
CA ILE A 27 22.44 -9.06 23.51
C ILE A 27 22.95 -10.09 22.49
N ILE A 28 24.05 -9.78 21.81
CA ILE A 28 24.66 -10.69 20.84
C ILE A 28 25.20 -11.94 21.57
N ASP A 29 25.87 -11.76 22.71
CA ASP A 29 26.42 -12.87 23.51
C ASP A 29 25.31 -13.78 24.04
N GLU A 30 24.25 -13.21 24.63
CA GLU A 30 23.08 -13.95 25.10
C GLU A 30 22.42 -14.74 23.97
N ALA A 31 22.25 -14.13 22.79
CA ALA A 31 21.70 -14.81 21.62
C ALA A 31 22.63 -15.92 21.12
N TYR A 32 23.94 -15.70 21.13
CA TYR A 32 24.93 -16.66 20.68
C TYR A 32 24.90 -17.92 21.55
N ILE A 33 24.90 -17.74 22.87
CA ILE A 33 24.78 -18.82 23.86
C ILE A 33 23.43 -19.55 23.67
N LYS A 34 22.32 -18.80 23.68
CA LYS A 34 20.97 -19.36 23.57
C LYS A 34 20.74 -20.20 22.31
N HIS A 35 21.37 -19.82 21.20
CA HIS A 35 21.21 -20.51 19.92
C HIS A 35 22.38 -21.44 19.57
N ASN A 36 23.31 -21.70 20.50
CA ASN A 36 24.50 -22.52 20.29
C ASN A 36 25.31 -22.08 19.05
N GLY A 37 25.53 -20.78 18.91
CA GLY A 37 26.26 -20.17 17.79
C GLY A 37 25.51 -20.17 16.44
N ARG A 38 24.27 -20.66 16.37
CA ARG A 38 23.44 -20.69 15.15
C ARG A 38 22.84 -19.32 14.82
N LEU A 39 23.72 -18.35 14.60
CA LEU A 39 23.38 -16.98 14.24
C LEU A 39 23.98 -16.61 12.88
N PHE A 40 23.38 -15.62 12.24
CA PHE A 40 24.01 -14.92 11.11
C PHE A 40 23.67 -13.44 11.14
N ILE A 41 24.55 -12.63 10.55
CA ILE A 41 24.36 -11.19 10.40
C ILE A 41 23.58 -10.94 9.11
N SER A 42 22.36 -10.43 9.22
CA SER A 42 21.58 -9.99 8.06
C SER A 42 22.13 -8.65 7.58
N PHE A 43 23.06 -8.70 6.62
CA PHE A 43 23.82 -7.56 6.16
C PHE A 43 23.20 -6.98 4.90
N SER A 44 22.85 -5.68 4.89
CA SER A 44 22.35 -5.00 3.69
C SER A 44 23.37 -4.05 3.09
N ALA A 45 24.61 -4.06 3.60
CA ALA A 45 25.66 -3.09 3.26
C ALA A 45 25.25 -1.60 3.47
N GLY A 46 24.20 -1.38 4.25
CA GLY A 46 23.84 -0.04 4.74
C GLY A 46 24.62 0.33 6.00
N LYS A 47 24.55 1.60 6.40
CA LYS A 47 25.30 2.14 7.56
C LYS A 47 25.13 1.26 8.80
N ASP A 48 23.89 1.07 9.23
CA ASP A 48 23.55 0.39 10.48
C ASP A 48 24.02 -1.07 10.45
N SER A 49 23.73 -1.78 9.36
CA SER A 49 24.15 -3.18 9.18
C SER A 49 25.68 -3.34 9.11
N THR A 50 26.40 -2.31 8.66
CA THR A 50 27.88 -2.29 8.67
C THR A 50 28.40 -2.22 10.09
N ILE A 51 27.82 -1.35 10.93
CA ILE A 51 28.22 -1.24 12.34
C ILE A 51 27.90 -2.52 13.10
N LEU A 52 26.70 -3.09 12.90
CA LEU A 52 26.36 -4.38 13.52
C LEU A 52 27.33 -5.49 13.09
N ARG A 53 27.70 -5.53 11.80
CA ARG A 53 28.71 -6.46 11.30
C ARG A 53 30.04 -6.29 12.05
N HIS A 54 30.51 -5.06 12.18
CA HIS A 54 31.78 -4.77 12.85
C HIS A 54 31.77 -5.20 14.33
N ILE A 55 30.71 -4.85 15.07
CA ILE A 55 30.55 -5.25 16.49
C ILE A 55 30.54 -6.77 16.62
N ALA A 56 29.66 -7.46 15.90
CA ALA A 56 29.50 -8.91 16.03
C ALA A 56 30.75 -9.68 15.57
N LYS A 57 31.41 -9.28 14.47
CA LYS A 57 32.62 -9.95 13.95
C LYS A 57 33.85 -9.76 14.84
N ARG A 58 33.92 -8.70 15.64
CA ARG A 58 35.00 -8.53 16.63
C ARG A 58 34.94 -9.59 17.75
N LYS A 59 33.74 -10.01 18.14
CA LYS A 59 33.53 -11.05 19.17
C LYS A 59 33.47 -12.45 18.58
N TYR A 60 32.84 -12.59 17.42
CA TYR A 60 32.60 -13.85 16.73
C TYR A 60 33.06 -13.76 15.27
N PRO A 61 34.37 -13.88 14.99
CA PRO A 61 34.95 -13.73 13.64
C PRO A 61 34.33 -14.67 12.60
N ASP A 62 33.94 -15.88 13.01
CA ASP A 62 33.36 -16.91 12.13
C ASP A 62 31.85 -16.76 11.92
N MET A 63 31.21 -15.76 12.55
CA MET A 63 29.78 -15.54 12.37
C MET A 63 29.48 -15.26 10.89
N LYS A 64 28.53 -16.03 10.35
CA LYS A 64 28.07 -15.94 8.96
C LYS A 64 27.51 -14.55 8.69
N VAL A 65 27.90 -13.93 7.58
CA VAL A 65 27.35 -12.66 7.10
C VAL A 65 26.57 -12.93 5.83
N VAL A 66 25.31 -12.52 5.77
CA VAL A 66 24.42 -12.88 4.65
C VAL A 66 23.77 -11.65 4.06
N PHE A 67 23.92 -11.47 2.76
CA PHE A 67 23.34 -10.39 1.97
C PHE A 67 22.29 -10.95 1.00
N SER A 68 21.10 -10.35 0.96
CA SER A 68 20.07 -10.70 -0.03
C SER A 68 20.11 -9.75 -1.20
N ASN A 69 20.48 -10.25 -2.37
CA ASN A 69 20.54 -9.45 -3.59
C ASN A 69 19.15 -9.25 -4.19
N THR A 70 18.56 -8.07 -4.01
CA THR A 70 17.22 -7.79 -4.56
C THR A 70 17.21 -7.60 -6.08
N THR A 71 18.37 -7.66 -6.76
CA THR A 71 18.58 -7.31 -8.19
C THR A 71 18.23 -5.86 -8.55
N ASN A 72 17.94 -5.02 -7.54
CA ASN A 72 17.61 -3.61 -7.68
C ASN A 72 18.42 -2.73 -6.69
N GLU A 73 19.61 -3.18 -6.30
CA GLU A 73 20.47 -2.45 -5.34
C GLU A 73 21.19 -1.27 -5.99
N LEU A 74 21.49 -0.23 -5.21
CA LEU A 74 22.36 0.86 -5.66
C LEU A 74 23.72 0.32 -6.09
N THR A 75 24.24 0.80 -7.23
CA THR A 75 25.55 0.41 -7.77
C THR A 75 26.67 0.61 -6.73
N GLU A 76 26.57 1.65 -5.90
CA GLU A 76 27.53 1.95 -4.83
C GLU A 76 27.49 0.94 -3.68
N ILE A 77 26.31 0.39 -3.37
CA ILE A 77 26.17 -0.68 -2.39
C ILE A 77 26.82 -1.97 -2.91
N LEU A 78 26.60 -2.29 -4.19
CA LEU A 78 27.26 -3.43 -4.83
C LEU A 78 28.78 -3.28 -4.88
N ARG A 79 29.30 -2.07 -5.13
CA ARG A 79 30.74 -1.77 -5.06
C ARG A 79 31.28 -1.90 -3.64
N TYR A 80 30.54 -1.40 -2.65
CA TYR A 80 30.91 -1.47 -1.24
C TYR A 80 30.94 -2.92 -0.72
N LEU A 81 29.99 -3.76 -1.14
CA LEU A 81 29.96 -5.19 -0.80
C LEU A 81 31.24 -5.95 -1.20
N LYS A 82 31.93 -5.53 -2.27
CA LYS A 82 33.18 -6.16 -2.70
C LYS A 82 34.31 -6.07 -1.67
N GLN A 83 34.22 -5.15 -0.71
CA GLN A 83 35.18 -5.03 0.38
C GLN A 83 34.99 -6.12 1.46
N PHE A 84 33.89 -6.88 1.39
CA PHE A 84 33.54 -7.92 2.36
C PHE A 84 33.39 -9.28 1.65
N PRO A 85 34.51 -9.89 1.17
CA PRO A 85 34.48 -11.14 0.41
C PRO A 85 33.93 -12.33 1.21
N ASP A 86 33.88 -12.23 2.54
CA ASP A 86 33.27 -13.22 3.45
C ASP A 86 31.73 -13.17 3.48
N THR A 87 31.11 -12.25 2.72
CA THR A 87 29.66 -12.11 2.66
C THR A 87 29.03 -13.17 1.76
N ILE A 88 28.15 -13.97 2.34
CA ILE A 88 27.34 -14.97 1.62
C ILE A 88 26.19 -14.24 0.91
N ILE A 89 26.15 -14.31 -0.41
CA ILE A 89 25.10 -13.69 -1.21
C ILE A 89 24.01 -14.72 -1.50
N VAL A 90 22.79 -14.44 -1.03
CA VAL A 90 21.58 -15.19 -1.39
C VAL A 90 20.81 -14.42 -2.45
N ASN A 91 20.27 -15.15 -3.42
CA ASN A 91 19.49 -14.57 -4.52
C ASN A 91 18.03 -15.03 -4.42
N PRO A 92 17.08 -14.15 -4.77
CA PRO A 92 15.69 -14.54 -4.93
C PRO A 92 15.47 -15.41 -6.17
N GLU A 93 14.41 -16.20 -6.13
CA GLU A 93 13.98 -17.04 -7.26
C GLU A 93 13.50 -16.19 -8.45
N MET A 94 13.08 -14.96 -8.19
CA MET A 94 12.65 -13.99 -9.18
C MET A 94 13.50 -12.72 -9.09
N SER A 95 13.92 -12.18 -10.24
CA SER A 95 14.49 -10.84 -10.33
C SER A 95 13.42 -9.76 -10.11
N PHE A 96 13.84 -8.52 -9.85
CA PHE A 96 12.94 -7.37 -9.73
C PHE A 96 12.11 -7.16 -11.00
N LYS A 97 12.69 -7.44 -12.18
CA LYS A 97 11.97 -7.43 -13.46
C LYS A 97 10.80 -8.43 -13.43
N GLN A 98 11.09 -9.68 -13.09
CA GLN A 98 10.07 -10.74 -13.05
C GLN A 98 8.99 -10.44 -12.01
N VAL A 99 9.36 -9.91 -10.85
CA VAL A 99 8.40 -9.50 -9.83
C VAL A 99 7.50 -8.38 -10.33
N VAL A 100 8.05 -7.38 -11.03
CA VAL A 100 7.24 -6.33 -11.65
C VAL A 100 6.30 -6.91 -12.68
N GLU A 101 6.81 -7.77 -13.57
CA GLU A 101 6.03 -8.39 -14.64
C GLU A 101 4.87 -9.23 -14.10
N SER A 102 5.08 -10.01 -13.03
CA SER A 102 4.07 -10.95 -12.51
C SER A 102 3.21 -10.41 -11.37
N GLU A 103 3.75 -9.57 -10.49
CA GLU A 103 3.06 -9.10 -9.28
C GLU A 103 2.60 -7.64 -9.36
N GLY A 104 3.18 -6.85 -10.27
CA GLY A 104 2.90 -5.43 -10.42
C GLY A 104 3.96 -4.49 -9.83
N PHE A 105 3.68 -3.19 -9.87
CA PHE A 105 4.63 -2.14 -9.53
C PHE A 105 4.62 -1.76 -8.03
N PRO A 106 5.78 -1.47 -7.42
CA PRO A 106 5.87 -1.02 -6.03
C PRO A 106 5.62 0.50 -5.90
N LEU A 107 4.37 0.94 -6.04
CA LEU A 107 3.99 2.37 -6.12
C LEU A 107 3.55 2.97 -4.76
N ILE A 108 3.83 4.26 -4.57
CA ILE A 108 3.37 5.11 -3.45
C ILE A 108 3.86 4.66 -2.08
N SER A 109 3.30 3.60 -1.51
CA SER A 109 3.73 3.00 -0.26
C SER A 109 3.34 1.53 -0.23
N LYS A 110 4.02 0.76 0.62
CA LYS A 110 3.73 -0.67 0.78
C LYS A 110 2.27 -0.91 1.16
N GLU A 111 1.74 -0.11 2.08
CA GLU A 111 0.35 -0.21 2.54
C GLU A 111 -0.63 0.18 1.44
N THR A 112 -0.37 1.28 0.72
CA THR A 112 -1.24 1.72 -0.39
C THR A 112 -1.28 0.67 -1.49
N SER A 113 -0.10 0.17 -1.91
CA SER A 113 0.00 -0.91 -2.90
C SER A 113 -0.73 -2.17 -2.45
N GLN A 114 -0.59 -2.58 -1.18
CA GLN A 114 -1.31 -3.74 -0.65
C GLN A 114 -2.83 -3.54 -0.76
N LYS A 115 -3.35 -2.42 -0.24
CA LYS A 115 -4.79 -2.16 -0.20
C LYS A 115 -5.38 -1.97 -1.60
N ALA A 116 -4.65 -1.34 -2.53
CA ALA A 116 -5.07 -1.20 -3.92
C ALA A 116 -5.08 -2.55 -4.66
N ASN A 117 -4.06 -3.38 -4.45
CA ASN A 117 -4.03 -4.75 -4.99
C ASN A 117 -5.18 -5.59 -4.43
N GLU A 118 -5.43 -5.56 -3.13
CA GLU A 118 -6.54 -6.28 -2.49
C GLU A 118 -7.90 -5.75 -2.95
N LEU A 119 -8.04 -4.46 -3.24
CA LEU A 119 -9.27 -3.91 -3.80
C LEU A 119 -9.52 -4.41 -5.23
N LYS A 120 -8.48 -4.54 -6.06
CA LYS A 120 -8.56 -4.99 -7.46
C LYS A 120 -8.70 -6.51 -7.59
N ASN A 121 -7.85 -7.26 -6.88
CA ASN A 121 -7.56 -8.66 -7.16
C ASN A 121 -8.06 -9.63 -6.07
N SER A 122 -8.59 -9.15 -4.94
CA SER A 122 -9.18 -10.04 -3.92
C SER A 122 -10.47 -10.66 -4.44
N GLY A 123 -10.60 -11.99 -4.40
CA GLY A 123 -11.87 -12.69 -4.66
C GLY A 123 -12.89 -12.55 -3.53
N GLY A 124 -12.48 -12.07 -2.35
CA GLY A 124 -13.36 -11.87 -1.20
C GLY A 124 -14.04 -10.50 -1.21
N ARG A 125 -15.37 -10.47 -1.40
CA ARG A 125 -16.19 -9.25 -1.38
C ARG A 125 -16.01 -8.44 -0.09
N LYS A 126 -15.93 -9.12 1.06
CA LYS A 126 -15.66 -8.48 2.37
C LYS A 126 -14.36 -7.66 2.38
N THR A 127 -13.29 -8.17 1.78
CA THR A 127 -11.99 -7.47 1.72
C THR A 127 -12.07 -6.26 0.81
N GLN A 128 -12.70 -6.40 -0.36
CA GLN A 128 -12.91 -5.27 -1.28
C GLN A 128 -13.71 -4.15 -0.60
N LEU A 129 -14.80 -4.50 0.09
CA LEU A 129 -15.61 -3.57 0.88
C LEU A 129 -14.81 -2.91 2.00
N LEU A 130 -13.99 -3.66 2.73
CA LEU A 130 -13.11 -3.10 3.76
C LEU A 130 -12.11 -2.08 3.17
N ARG A 131 -11.52 -2.35 2.00
CA ARG A 131 -10.60 -1.40 1.36
C ARG A 131 -11.34 -0.18 0.80
N TYR A 132 -12.58 -0.33 0.40
CA TYR A 132 -13.35 0.77 -0.15
C TYR A 132 -14.07 1.64 0.91
N TYR A 133 -14.66 1.05 1.95
CA TYR A 133 -15.43 1.74 2.98
C TYR A 133 -14.71 1.90 4.31
N GLY A 134 -13.72 1.04 4.59
CA GLY A 134 -13.15 0.91 5.91
C GLY A 134 -13.98 0.02 6.82
N SER A 135 -13.44 -0.25 8.01
CA SER A 135 -14.20 -0.82 9.12
C SER A 135 -15.04 0.27 9.79
N VAL A 136 -15.85 -0.12 10.77
CA VAL A 136 -16.63 0.77 11.65
C VAL A 136 -15.77 1.89 12.25
N LYS A 137 -14.51 1.58 12.59
CA LYS A 137 -13.54 2.55 13.15
C LYS A 137 -12.82 3.38 12.07
N GLY A 138 -13.26 3.29 10.81
CA GLY A 138 -12.59 3.88 9.65
C GLY A 138 -11.25 3.23 9.29
N SER A 139 -10.90 2.10 9.91
CA SER A 139 -9.59 1.44 9.71
C SER A 139 -9.59 0.53 8.48
N GLY A 140 -8.41 0.25 7.93
CA GLY A 140 -8.27 -0.67 6.80
C GLY A 140 -8.68 -0.10 5.44
N ILE A 141 -9.21 1.13 5.39
CA ILE A 141 -9.59 1.81 4.15
C ILE A 141 -8.37 2.16 3.29
N LEU A 142 -8.50 2.04 1.97
CA LEU A 142 -7.60 2.65 0.99
C LEU A 142 -7.96 4.14 0.87
N SER A 143 -6.94 4.99 1.05
CA SER A 143 -7.10 6.44 0.88
C SER A 143 -7.78 6.76 -0.45
N LYS A 144 -8.81 7.62 -0.41
CA LYS A 144 -9.61 7.99 -1.58
C LYS A 144 -8.74 8.42 -2.75
N LYS A 145 -7.71 9.22 -2.45
CA LYS A 145 -6.68 9.69 -3.39
C LYS A 145 -6.06 8.58 -4.24
N TYR A 146 -5.91 7.37 -3.72
CA TYR A 146 -5.19 6.27 -4.38
C TYR A 146 -6.09 5.12 -4.87
N ARG A 147 -7.41 5.26 -4.80
CA ARG A 147 -8.35 4.21 -5.26
C ARG A 147 -8.26 3.94 -6.74
N PHE A 148 -7.95 4.96 -7.53
CA PHE A 148 -7.76 4.82 -8.97
C PHE A 148 -6.66 3.80 -9.33
N LEU A 149 -5.71 3.50 -8.43
CA LEU A 149 -4.71 2.45 -8.67
C LEU A 149 -5.34 1.07 -8.82
N ALA A 150 -6.47 0.81 -8.17
CA ALA A 150 -7.20 -0.45 -8.29
C ALA A 150 -7.98 -0.55 -9.62
N SER A 151 -8.11 0.55 -10.36
CA SER A 151 -8.80 0.60 -11.65
C SER A 151 -7.84 0.65 -12.85
N GLN A 152 -6.53 0.61 -12.62
CA GLN A 152 -5.55 0.65 -13.70
C GLN A 152 -5.39 -0.72 -14.36
N GLU A 153 -4.97 -0.73 -15.62
CA GLU A 153 -4.65 -1.95 -16.37
C GLU A 153 -3.53 -2.73 -15.68
N PHE A 154 -2.50 -2.01 -15.21
CA PHE A 154 -1.41 -2.59 -14.42
C PHE A 154 -1.81 -2.90 -12.98
N ASP A 155 -1.05 -3.79 -12.37
CA ASP A 155 -1.13 -4.13 -10.96
C ASP A 155 -0.11 -3.35 -10.12
N VAL A 156 -0.44 -3.19 -8.85
CA VAL A 156 0.49 -2.70 -7.82
C VAL A 156 0.76 -3.80 -6.81
N THR A 157 1.97 -3.84 -6.26
CA THR A 157 2.37 -4.93 -5.34
C THR A 157 2.96 -4.41 -4.05
N ALA A 158 2.73 -5.15 -2.97
CA ALA A 158 3.44 -5.04 -1.69
C ALA A 158 4.40 -6.22 -1.43
N LYS A 159 4.46 -7.18 -2.35
CA LYS A 159 5.13 -8.47 -2.18
C LYS A 159 6.62 -8.44 -2.56
N CYS A 160 7.08 -7.44 -3.31
CA CYS A 160 8.47 -7.36 -3.79
C CYS A 160 9.51 -7.50 -2.66
N CYS A 161 9.34 -6.81 -1.53
CA CYS A 161 10.25 -6.96 -0.38
C CYS A 161 10.19 -8.37 0.26
N LYS A 162 9.08 -9.10 0.14
CA LYS A 162 8.99 -10.47 0.62
C LYS A 162 9.80 -11.38 -0.31
N ILE A 163 9.47 -11.36 -1.61
CA ILE A 163 10.08 -12.21 -2.64
C ILE A 163 11.60 -11.95 -2.78
N LEU A 164 11.99 -10.67 -2.86
CA LEU A 164 13.37 -10.30 -3.19
C LEU A 164 14.32 -10.28 -1.98
N LYS A 165 13.77 -10.21 -0.76
CA LYS A 165 14.57 -9.98 0.45
C LYS A 165 14.27 -10.94 1.58
N LYS A 166 13.00 -11.12 1.96
CA LYS A 166 12.67 -11.97 3.12
C LYS A 166 12.79 -13.44 2.80
N ASP A 167 12.22 -13.89 1.69
CA ASP A 167 12.16 -15.32 1.34
C ASP A 167 13.55 -15.93 1.13
N PRO A 168 14.52 -15.28 0.46
CA PRO A 168 15.88 -15.83 0.31
C PRO A 168 16.61 -15.97 1.65
N LEU A 169 16.47 -14.98 2.53
CA LEU A 169 17.07 -15.00 3.88
C LEU A 169 16.40 -16.06 4.76
N GLU A 170 15.08 -16.19 4.70
CA GLU A 170 14.34 -17.21 5.45
C GLU A 170 14.68 -18.63 4.97
N LYS A 171 14.82 -18.83 3.65
CA LYS A 171 15.26 -20.11 3.06
C LYS A 171 16.66 -20.48 3.52
N TYR A 172 17.58 -19.52 3.53
CA TYR A 172 18.94 -19.71 4.04
C TYR A 172 18.95 -20.02 5.54
N ALA A 173 18.22 -19.24 6.33
CA ALA A 173 18.13 -19.41 7.78
C ALA A 173 17.57 -20.78 8.18
N LYS A 174 16.54 -21.27 7.48
CA LYS A 174 15.92 -22.57 7.74
C LYS A 174 16.87 -23.75 7.55
N LYS A 175 17.81 -23.67 6.59
CA LYS A 175 18.72 -24.78 6.25
C LYS A 175 19.51 -25.29 7.46
N ASP A 176 20.07 -24.37 8.25
CA ASP A 176 20.89 -24.71 9.42
C ASP A 176 20.24 -24.25 10.74
N GLY A 177 18.94 -23.90 10.72
CA GLY A 177 18.22 -23.39 11.90
C GLY A 177 18.78 -22.07 12.45
N LEU A 178 19.37 -21.23 11.60
CA LEU A 178 20.04 -19.99 11.99
C LEU A 178 19.03 -18.89 12.37
N LYS A 179 19.43 -17.99 13.27
CA LYS A 179 18.66 -16.78 13.61
C LYS A 179 19.38 -15.52 13.12
N PRO A 180 18.67 -14.57 12.50
CA PRO A 180 19.26 -13.33 12.02
C PRO A 180 19.49 -12.33 13.17
N LEU A 181 20.69 -11.75 13.20
CA LEU A 181 20.96 -10.46 13.82
C LEU A 181 20.60 -9.35 12.82
N ILE A 182 19.75 -8.40 13.22
CA ILE A 182 19.23 -7.35 12.34
C ILE A 182 19.50 -5.97 12.97
N ALA A 183 20.16 -5.09 12.20
CA ALA A 183 20.42 -3.71 12.58
C ALA A 183 19.20 -2.81 12.33
N LEU A 184 18.12 -3.07 13.07
CA LEU A 184 16.93 -2.23 13.06
C LEU A 184 17.08 -1.14 14.13
N MET A 185 16.79 0.12 13.81
CA MET A 185 16.83 1.22 14.78
C MET A 185 15.42 1.70 15.12
N SER A 186 15.25 2.24 16.32
CA SER A 186 13.95 2.66 16.84
C SER A 186 13.44 3.93 16.15
N ASP A 187 14.34 4.82 15.74
CA ASP A 187 14.03 6.11 15.08
C ASP A 187 13.52 5.98 13.63
N GLU A 188 13.44 4.77 13.06
CA GLU A 188 13.19 4.58 11.63
C GLU A 188 11.71 4.59 11.22
N SER A 189 10.78 4.28 12.13
CA SER A 189 9.33 4.44 11.90
C SER A 189 8.53 4.30 13.19
N MET A 190 7.31 4.85 13.24
CA MET A 190 6.40 4.66 14.39
C MET A 190 6.18 3.19 14.77
N LEU A 191 6.12 2.29 13.79
CA LEU A 191 5.98 0.86 14.04
C LEU A 191 7.26 0.26 14.68
N ARG A 192 8.44 0.80 14.33
CA ARG A 192 9.72 0.39 14.92
C ARG A 192 9.92 1.01 16.30
N GLN A 193 9.42 2.22 16.55
CA GLN A 193 9.35 2.81 17.89
C GLN A 193 8.46 1.98 18.81
N GLN A 194 7.27 1.57 18.34
CA GLN A 194 6.42 0.65 19.11
C GLN A 194 7.10 -0.70 19.36
N LEU A 195 7.81 -1.25 18.37
CA LEU A 195 8.60 -2.47 18.56
C LEU A 195 9.78 -2.28 19.52
N ALA A 196 10.36 -1.10 19.62
CA ALA A 196 11.44 -0.81 20.58
C ALA A 196 10.91 -0.65 22.02
N LEU A 197 9.73 -0.06 22.17
CA LEU A 197 9.09 0.18 23.46
C LEU A 197 8.39 -1.06 24.03
N TYR A 198 7.79 -1.88 23.17
CA TYR A 198 6.93 -3.00 23.56
C TYR A 198 7.32 -4.34 22.93
N GLY A 199 8.30 -4.36 22.02
CA GLY A 199 8.74 -5.58 21.36
C GLY A 199 9.89 -6.24 22.10
N GLU A 200 9.69 -7.48 22.51
CA GLU A 200 10.78 -8.32 23.00
C GLU A 200 11.60 -8.89 21.84
N ASN A 201 12.90 -9.13 22.08
CA ASN A 201 13.69 -9.96 21.19
C ASN A 201 13.06 -11.35 21.13
N THR A 202 12.51 -11.69 19.97
CA THR A 202 11.87 -13.00 19.78
C THR A 202 12.92 -14.09 19.53
N ASP A 203 12.58 -15.35 19.83
CA ASP A 203 13.37 -16.53 19.42
C ASP A 203 13.61 -16.66 17.91
N LYS A 204 12.99 -15.79 17.09
CA LYS A 204 13.08 -15.81 15.64
C LYS A 204 14.03 -14.76 15.08
N LYS A 205 14.22 -13.61 15.75
CA LYS A 205 14.98 -12.45 15.25
C LYS A 205 15.52 -11.64 16.41
N ILE A 206 16.78 -11.21 16.29
CA ILE A 206 17.50 -10.47 17.31
C ILE A 206 17.79 -9.07 16.79
N TYR A 207 17.48 -8.05 17.59
CA TYR A 207 17.61 -6.64 17.21
C TYR A 207 18.50 -5.86 18.19
N PRO A 208 19.83 -6.01 18.14
CA PRO A 208 20.73 -5.44 19.15
C PRO A 208 20.62 -3.92 19.29
N PHE A 209 20.31 -3.20 18.21
CA PHE A 209 20.24 -1.73 18.16
C PHE A 209 18.88 -1.16 18.54
N LEU A 210 17.82 -1.91 18.27
CA LEU A 210 16.45 -1.47 18.52
C LEU A 210 16.18 -1.37 20.02
N THR A 211 16.57 -2.42 20.75
CA THR A 211 16.36 -2.56 22.20
C THR A 211 17.31 -1.71 23.03
N THR A 212 18.41 -1.22 22.44
CA THR A 212 19.42 -0.39 23.11
C THR A 212 19.35 1.08 22.69
N GLY A 213 18.37 1.46 21.86
CA GLY A 213 18.08 2.86 21.51
C GLY A 213 19.18 3.53 20.69
N TRP A 214 19.79 2.81 19.75
CA TRP A 214 20.73 3.42 18.80
C TRP A 214 20.03 4.40 17.88
N THR A 215 20.72 5.49 17.59
CA THR A 215 20.29 6.58 16.71
C THR A 215 21.24 6.71 15.52
N GLU A 216 20.84 7.47 14.49
CA GLU A 216 21.75 7.78 13.37
C GLU A 216 23.04 8.48 13.82
N ALA A 217 23.00 9.34 14.85
CA ALA A 217 24.19 9.99 15.39
C ALA A 217 25.18 8.97 15.99
N ASP A 218 24.67 7.97 16.71
CA ASP A 218 25.47 6.89 17.29
C ASP A 218 26.18 6.06 16.21
N ILE A 219 25.50 5.81 15.08
CA ILE A 219 26.07 5.08 13.93
C ILE A 219 27.25 5.83 13.32
N TRP A 220 27.12 7.14 13.11
CA TRP A 220 28.20 7.97 12.55
C TRP A 220 29.36 8.14 13.54
N GLU A 221 29.06 8.33 14.82
CA GLU A 221 30.08 8.45 15.85
C GLU A 221 30.86 7.13 16.03
N TYR A 222 30.18 5.98 16.04
CA TYR A 222 30.84 4.68 16.04
C TYR A 222 31.75 4.53 14.82
N ALA A 223 31.24 4.85 13.62
CA ALA A 223 32.02 4.78 12.39
C ALA A 223 33.30 5.63 12.47
N ARG A 224 33.20 6.83 13.04
CA ARG A 224 34.35 7.71 13.28
C ARG A 224 35.36 7.12 14.25
N ARG A 225 34.90 6.55 15.38
CA ARG A 225 35.78 5.94 16.40
C ARG A 225 36.59 4.76 15.86
N TYR A 226 35.96 3.95 15.01
CA TYR A 226 36.54 2.72 14.49
C TYR A 226 37.05 2.84 13.04
N ASN A 227 37.14 4.07 12.51
CA ASN A 227 37.59 4.36 11.15
C ASN A 227 36.87 3.51 10.08
N ILE A 228 35.55 3.37 10.22
CA ILE A 228 34.69 2.63 9.30
C ILE A 228 34.14 3.61 8.27
N ARG A 229 34.40 3.32 6.99
CA ARG A 229 33.83 4.08 5.88
C ARG A 229 32.61 3.36 5.32
N PHE A 230 31.53 4.08 5.05
CA PHE A 230 30.33 3.52 4.43
C PHE A 230 30.40 3.57 2.89
N ALA A 231 29.40 2.98 2.23
CA ALA A 231 29.23 3.10 0.78
C ALA A 231 29.15 4.57 0.33
N GLU A 232 29.69 4.86 -0.85
CA GLU A 232 29.77 6.23 -1.41
C GLU A 232 28.42 6.95 -1.51
N CYS A 233 27.29 6.22 -1.58
CA CYS A 233 25.97 6.84 -1.65
C CYS A 233 25.60 7.62 -0.38
N TYR A 234 26.28 7.37 0.74
CA TYR A 234 26.05 8.04 2.02
C TYR A 234 26.81 9.37 2.20
N TYR A 235 27.55 9.80 1.17
CA TYR A 235 28.33 11.02 1.19
C TYR A 235 27.94 11.92 0.02
N ASP A 236 27.92 13.22 0.27
CA ASP A 236 27.76 14.23 -0.77
C ASP A 236 28.99 14.18 -1.68
N ARG A 237 28.78 14.21 -2.99
CA ARG A 237 29.87 14.06 -3.96
C ARG A 237 29.56 14.69 -5.29
N TRP A 238 30.59 14.82 -6.12
CA TRP A 238 30.48 15.30 -7.49
C TRP A 238 30.76 14.15 -8.47
N ILE A 239 30.01 14.09 -9.56
CA ILE A 239 30.29 13.24 -10.72
C ILE A 239 30.42 14.16 -11.94
N GLY A 240 31.66 14.43 -12.36
CA GLY A 240 31.93 15.57 -13.25
C GLY A 240 31.45 16.86 -12.60
N ASP A 241 30.69 17.65 -13.33
CA ASP A 241 30.13 18.93 -12.86
C ASP A 241 28.76 18.79 -12.17
N VAL A 242 28.31 17.57 -11.89
CA VAL A 242 27.00 17.31 -11.27
C VAL A 242 27.15 16.98 -9.79
N PHE A 243 26.53 17.79 -8.94
CA PHE A 243 26.41 17.51 -7.51
C PHE A 243 25.39 16.39 -7.25
N ILE A 244 25.82 15.35 -6.53
CA ILE A 244 24.99 14.22 -6.11
C ILE A 244 24.87 14.26 -4.59
N PRO A 245 23.68 14.60 -4.05
CA PRO A 245 23.46 14.59 -2.61
C PRO A 245 23.51 13.16 -2.06
N ARG A 246 23.94 13.05 -0.82
CA ARG A 246 23.91 11.80 -0.05
C ARG A 246 22.50 11.27 0.09
N VAL A 247 22.38 9.95 0.17
CA VAL A 247 21.13 9.29 0.57
C VAL A 247 21.19 8.98 2.07
N ASN A 248 20.09 9.21 2.79
CA ASN A 248 20.02 8.79 4.19
C ASN A 248 19.88 7.26 4.30
N ARG A 249 19.22 6.62 3.32
CA ARG A 249 18.94 5.18 3.27
C ARG A 249 19.18 4.63 1.87
N SER A 250 19.88 3.49 1.77
CA SER A 250 20.38 2.90 0.52
C SER A 250 19.49 1.79 -0.05
N GLY A 251 18.18 1.82 0.21
CA GLY A 251 17.26 0.76 -0.24
C GLY A 251 17.28 0.56 -1.76
N CYS A 252 16.38 -0.28 -2.27
CA CYS A 252 16.30 -0.56 -3.71
C CYS A 252 16.24 0.74 -4.53
N GLU A 253 17.11 0.86 -5.53
CA GLU A 253 17.40 2.08 -6.29
C GLU A 253 16.15 2.63 -6.99
N ASN A 254 15.39 1.74 -7.62
CA ASN A 254 14.18 2.10 -8.37
C ASN A 254 12.90 1.65 -7.65
N CYS A 255 12.84 1.83 -6.33
CA CYS A 255 11.63 1.58 -5.54
C CYS A 255 10.82 2.86 -5.39
N ASP A 256 9.56 2.83 -5.82
CA ASP A 256 8.71 4.02 -5.81
C ASP A 256 8.04 4.29 -4.44
N TYR A 257 8.20 3.40 -3.47
CA TYR A 257 7.71 3.65 -2.12
C TYR A 257 8.35 4.88 -1.48
N GLY A 258 7.48 5.79 -1.04
CA GLY A 258 7.85 7.04 -0.40
C GLY A 258 8.32 8.12 -1.36
N SER A 259 8.41 7.88 -2.68
CA SER A 259 8.93 8.89 -3.62
C SER A 259 8.12 10.19 -3.62
N HIS A 260 6.81 10.09 -3.40
CA HIS A 260 5.88 11.22 -3.30
C HIS A 260 6.09 12.09 -2.04
N LEU A 261 6.96 11.69 -1.11
CA LEU A 261 7.26 12.41 0.14
C LEU A 261 8.68 12.96 0.18
N MET A 262 9.52 12.61 -0.79
CA MET A 262 10.93 13.01 -0.75
C MET A 262 11.13 14.31 -1.51
N GLU A 263 11.90 15.22 -0.93
CA GLU A 263 12.35 16.45 -1.61
C GLU A 263 13.27 16.14 -2.80
N ASN A 264 14.01 15.03 -2.73
CA ASN A 264 14.90 14.55 -3.78
C ASN A 264 14.38 13.24 -4.38
N ASP A 265 14.05 13.23 -5.67
CA ASP A 265 13.59 12.02 -6.36
C ASP A 265 14.74 11.01 -6.53
N LYS A 266 14.61 9.83 -5.92
CA LYS A 266 15.56 8.70 -6.08
C LYS A 266 15.73 8.31 -7.55
N PHE A 267 14.71 8.52 -8.37
CA PHE A 267 14.72 8.18 -9.78
C PHE A 267 15.54 9.19 -10.59
N GLU A 268 15.49 10.48 -10.27
CA GLU A 268 16.40 11.49 -10.85
C GLU A 268 17.84 11.18 -10.47
N ARG A 269 18.09 10.81 -9.21
CA ARG A 269 19.42 10.34 -8.80
C ARG A 269 19.86 9.10 -9.60
N SER A 270 18.99 8.12 -9.80
CA SER A 270 19.30 6.90 -10.56
C SER A 270 19.58 7.21 -12.03
N LYS A 271 18.86 8.18 -12.63
CA LYS A 271 19.09 8.68 -13.98
C LYS A 271 20.48 9.29 -14.15
N LEU A 272 20.98 10.00 -13.13
CA LEU A 272 22.32 10.59 -13.13
C LEU A 272 23.43 9.55 -12.85
N VAL A 273 23.26 8.73 -11.80
CA VAL A 273 24.34 7.83 -11.32
C VAL A 273 24.39 6.52 -12.10
N SER A 274 23.25 6.00 -12.54
CA SER A 274 23.12 4.70 -13.22
C SER A 274 22.16 4.77 -14.44
N PRO A 275 22.38 5.65 -15.43
CA PRO A 275 21.41 5.93 -16.51
C PRO A 275 20.96 4.69 -17.29
N LYS A 276 21.88 3.76 -17.56
CA LYS A 276 21.57 2.49 -18.25
C LYS A 276 20.62 1.61 -17.43
N LYS A 277 20.85 1.52 -16.11
CA LYS A 277 20.00 0.76 -15.20
C LYS A 277 18.64 1.42 -15.05
N TYR A 278 18.61 2.75 -14.87
CA TYR A 278 17.39 3.53 -14.83
C TYR A 278 16.51 3.28 -16.06
N LYS A 279 17.05 3.49 -17.27
CA LYS A 279 16.34 3.27 -18.54
C LYS A 279 15.80 1.84 -18.64
N LYS A 280 16.60 0.85 -18.24
CA LYS A 280 16.18 -0.55 -18.22
C LYS A 280 15.01 -0.79 -17.27
N VAL A 281 15.08 -0.30 -16.03
CA VAL A 281 14.01 -0.53 -15.04
C VAL A 281 12.72 0.21 -15.40
N MET A 282 12.83 1.43 -15.94
CA MET A 282 11.68 2.20 -16.44
C MET A 282 10.95 1.48 -17.59
N SER A 283 11.67 0.67 -18.37
CA SER A 283 11.09 -0.13 -19.47
C SER A 283 10.36 -1.41 -19.04
N TYR A 284 10.45 -1.81 -17.76
CA TYR A 284 9.76 -3.02 -17.28
C TYR A 284 8.25 -2.84 -17.38
N LYS A 285 7.54 -3.90 -17.77
CA LYS A 285 6.11 -3.84 -18.05
C LYS A 285 5.31 -4.72 -17.10
N ASN A 286 4.09 -4.33 -16.83
CA ASN A 286 3.05 -5.18 -16.25
C ASN A 286 1.74 -4.87 -16.98
N ASN A 287 1.10 -5.91 -17.51
CA ASN A 287 -0.13 -5.79 -18.31
C ASN A 287 -0.02 -4.75 -19.43
N GLY A 288 1.11 -4.72 -20.15
CA GLY A 288 1.34 -3.80 -21.28
C GLY A 288 1.88 -2.41 -20.91
N VAL A 289 1.64 -1.94 -19.69
CA VAL A 289 2.06 -0.61 -19.19
C VAL A 289 3.48 -0.66 -18.65
N THR A 290 4.31 0.32 -18.97
CA THR A 290 5.69 0.45 -18.46
C THR A 290 5.73 1.00 -17.03
N PHE A 291 6.84 0.76 -16.33
CA PHE A 291 7.03 1.30 -14.97
C PHE A 291 7.07 2.83 -14.98
N GLU A 292 7.61 3.44 -16.03
CA GLU A 292 7.59 4.90 -16.19
C GLU A 292 6.16 5.45 -16.29
N GLU A 293 5.32 4.90 -17.17
CA GLU A 293 3.92 5.28 -17.32
C GLU A 293 3.13 5.05 -16.02
N ALA A 294 3.31 3.90 -15.38
CA ALA A 294 2.63 3.56 -14.13
C ALA A 294 3.01 4.53 -12.99
N ARG A 295 4.29 4.94 -12.91
CA ARG A 295 4.72 5.99 -11.96
C ARG A 295 4.08 7.33 -12.29
N GLN A 296 4.13 7.77 -13.54
CA GLN A 296 3.51 9.03 -13.95
C GLN A 296 2.03 9.06 -13.56
N ILE A 297 1.29 7.98 -13.84
CA ILE A 297 -0.12 7.80 -13.45
C ILE A 297 -0.30 7.86 -11.93
N ALA A 298 0.53 7.15 -11.16
CA ALA A 298 0.40 7.10 -9.70
C ALA A 298 0.72 8.44 -9.00
N HIS A 299 1.66 9.21 -9.54
CA HIS A 299 2.06 10.51 -9.00
C HIS A 299 1.22 11.67 -9.56
N SER A 300 0.64 11.51 -10.76
CA SER A 300 -0.42 12.37 -11.26
C SER A 300 -1.71 12.07 -10.51
N THR A 301 -1.83 12.62 -9.30
CA THR A 301 -3.11 12.55 -8.58
C THR A 301 -4.19 13.10 -9.52
N PRO A 302 -5.27 12.37 -9.81
CA PRO A 302 -6.31 12.89 -10.66
C PRO A 302 -6.80 14.23 -10.10
N LYS A 303 -6.79 15.30 -10.91
CA LYS A 303 -7.44 16.59 -10.58
C LYS A 303 -8.92 16.41 -10.18
N TYR A 304 -9.49 15.28 -10.59
CA TYR A 304 -10.87 14.87 -10.39
C TYR A 304 -10.89 13.64 -9.49
N ASP A 305 -10.62 13.83 -8.20
CA ASP A 305 -10.99 12.85 -7.17
C ASP A 305 -12.52 12.81 -7.15
N LEU A 306 -13.11 11.84 -7.86
CA LEU A 306 -14.50 11.46 -7.66
C LEU A 306 -14.60 10.63 -6.38
N GLY A 307 -14.22 11.29 -5.28
CA GLY A 307 -14.45 10.81 -3.95
C GLY A 307 -15.89 10.33 -3.86
N LEU A 308 -16.04 9.06 -3.44
CA LEU A 308 -17.26 8.26 -3.30
C LEU A 308 -17.63 7.39 -4.53
N TYR A 309 -17.33 7.75 -5.78
CA TYR A 309 -17.88 7.25 -7.08
C TYR A 309 -18.00 5.73 -7.40
N GLY A 310 -17.07 4.86 -6.97
CA GLY A 310 -17.14 3.38 -6.98
C GLY A 310 -17.32 2.61 -8.30
N GLY A 311 -17.72 3.26 -9.39
CA GLY A 311 -17.66 2.69 -10.74
C GLY A 311 -16.41 3.18 -11.48
N PHE A 312 -16.06 2.52 -12.58
CA PHE A 312 -15.10 3.05 -13.54
C PHE A 312 -15.77 4.19 -14.31
N VAL A 313 -15.19 5.39 -14.26
CA VAL A 313 -15.65 6.50 -15.11
C VAL A 313 -15.33 6.11 -16.54
N THR A 314 -16.34 5.78 -17.33
CA THR A 314 -16.16 5.43 -18.75
C THR A 314 -15.99 6.69 -19.59
N LYS A 315 -16.56 7.83 -19.15
CA LYS A 315 -16.47 9.11 -19.85
C LYS A 315 -16.64 10.30 -18.91
N MET A 316 -15.86 11.37 -19.09
CA MET A 316 -16.07 12.66 -18.43
C MET A 316 -16.29 13.75 -19.48
N ARG A 317 -17.30 14.60 -19.29
CA ARG A 317 -17.63 15.72 -20.20
C ARG A 317 -18.11 16.95 -19.43
N ILE A 318 -17.99 18.13 -20.04
CA ILE A 318 -18.61 19.36 -19.53
C ILE A 318 -19.91 19.58 -20.29
N ALA A 319 -21.03 19.73 -19.58
CA ALA A 319 -22.32 20.06 -20.15
C ALA A 319 -23.07 21.03 -19.23
N ASN A 320 -23.65 22.09 -19.78
CA ASN A 320 -24.44 23.09 -19.03
C ASN A 320 -23.74 23.61 -17.76
N ASN A 321 -22.44 23.94 -17.86
CA ASN A 321 -21.58 24.40 -16.75
C ASN A 321 -21.44 23.39 -15.57
N ALA A 322 -21.75 22.12 -15.82
CA ALA A 322 -21.52 21.01 -14.89
C ALA A 322 -20.49 20.02 -15.47
N GLU A 323 -19.74 19.40 -14.56
CA GLU A 323 -18.88 18.26 -14.88
C GLU A 323 -19.73 16.98 -14.79
N VAL A 324 -19.92 16.31 -15.93
CA VAL A 324 -20.70 15.08 -16.06
C VAL A 324 -19.77 13.88 -16.11
N TYR A 325 -19.97 12.93 -15.21
CA TYR A 325 -19.19 11.71 -15.08
C TYR A 325 -20.09 10.51 -15.37
N SER A 326 -19.84 9.82 -16.47
CA SER A 326 -20.61 8.67 -16.92
C SER A 326 -19.96 7.37 -16.50
N TYR A 327 -20.77 6.43 -16.02
CA TYR A 327 -20.43 5.08 -15.61
C TYR A 327 -21.31 4.10 -16.37
N GLU A 328 -20.75 2.98 -16.79
CA GLU A 328 -21.53 1.88 -17.37
C GLU A 328 -21.36 0.65 -16.48
N LEU A 329 -22.49 0.11 -16.02
CA LEU A 329 -22.54 -1.11 -15.24
C LEU A 329 -22.90 -2.26 -16.19
N HIS A 330 -21.92 -3.13 -16.41
CA HIS A 330 -22.15 -4.40 -17.09
C HIS A 330 -22.57 -5.43 -16.04
N THR A 331 -23.79 -5.94 -16.16
CA THR A 331 -24.23 -7.12 -15.41
C THR A 331 -23.62 -8.36 -16.06
N HIS A 332 -23.12 -9.30 -15.25
CA HIS A 332 -22.69 -10.59 -15.78
C HIS A 332 -23.93 -11.45 -16.06
N ASP A 333 -24.00 -12.09 -17.23
CA ASP A 333 -25.09 -12.99 -17.62
C ASP A 333 -25.26 -14.12 -16.59
N LYS A 334 -26.25 -13.99 -15.71
CA LYS A 334 -26.68 -15.03 -14.78
C LYS A 334 -27.91 -15.75 -15.33
N ALA A 335 -27.99 -17.05 -15.04
CA ALA A 335 -29.18 -17.83 -15.29
C ALA A 335 -30.38 -17.29 -14.49
N CYS A 336 -31.58 -17.33 -15.07
CA CYS A 336 -32.81 -16.97 -14.39
C CYS A 336 -33.01 -17.83 -13.13
N SER A 337 -33.29 -17.21 -11.98
CA SER A 337 -33.57 -17.93 -10.72
C SER A 337 -34.80 -18.83 -10.79
N CYS A 338 -35.80 -18.46 -11.58
CA CYS A 338 -37.03 -19.23 -11.74
C CYS A 338 -36.87 -20.44 -12.68
N CYS A 339 -36.13 -20.33 -13.78
CA CYS A 339 -36.08 -21.38 -14.80
C CYS A 339 -34.68 -21.94 -15.12
N GLY A 340 -33.62 -21.43 -14.50
CA GLY A 340 -32.23 -21.87 -14.69
C GLY A 340 -31.65 -21.60 -16.07
N LYS A 341 -32.40 -21.01 -17.01
CA LYS A 341 -31.96 -20.74 -18.38
C LYS A 341 -31.29 -19.36 -18.50
N ARG A 342 -30.32 -19.24 -19.42
CA ARG A 342 -29.53 -18.03 -19.71
C ARG A 342 -30.02 -17.23 -20.93
N GLN A 343 -31.30 -17.31 -21.30
CA GLN A 343 -31.81 -16.62 -22.48
C GLN A 343 -32.45 -15.28 -22.09
N ALA A 344 -31.84 -14.17 -22.52
CA ALA A 344 -32.38 -12.82 -22.37
C ALA A 344 -33.27 -12.45 -23.58
N LYS A 345 -34.42 -11.80 -23.34
CA LYS A 345 -35.40 -11.42 -24.38
C LYS A 345 -35.25 -9.98 -24.87
N ARG A 346 -34.83 -9.08 -23.97
CA ARG A 346 -34.86 -7.64 -24.17
C ARG A 346 -33.86 -6.96 -23.24
N ASP A 347 -33.07 -6.07 -23.81
CA ASP A 347 -32.09 -5.24 -23.11
C ASP A 347 -32.67 -3.83 -23.00
N ILE A 348 -33.15 -3.46 -21.81
CA ILE A 348 -33.59 -2.09 -21.55
C ILE A 348 -32.42 -1.34 -20.92
N ARG A 349 -31.88 -0.37 -21.67
CA ARG A 349 -30.85 0.53 -21.18
C ARG A 349 -31.51 1.64 -20.36
N VAL A 350 -31.18 1.70 -19.07
CA VAL A 350 -31.66 2.74 -18.17
C VAL A 350 -30.48 3.56 -17.68
N THR A 351 -30.57 4.88 -17.87
CA THR A 351 -29.56 5.83 -17.36
C THR A 351 -30.14 6.64 -16.21
N SER A 352 -29.51 6.52 -15.05
CA SER A 352 -29.83 7.31 -13.85
C SER A 352 -28.86 8.48 -13.72
N SER A 353 -29.39 9.69 -13.54
CA SER A 353 -28.59 10.90 -13.36
C SER A 353 -28.81 11.51 -11.97
N TYR A 354 -27.72 11.81 -11.27
CA TYR A 354 -27.71 12.40 -9.92
C TYR A 354 -26.81 13.64 -9.85
N ILE A 355 -27.20 14.61 -9.01
CA ILE A 355 -26.43 15.82 -8.73
C ILE A 355 -25.56 15.59 -7.48
N ASP A 356 -24.25 15.61 -7.66
CA ASP A 356 -23.28 15.49 -6.56
C ASP A 356 -22.84 16.88 -6.05
N THR A 357 -22.26 16.88 -4.85
CA THR A 357 -21.56 18.03 -4.28
C THR A 357 -20.59 18.65 -5.29
N PRO A 358 -20.52 19.98 -5.43
CA PRO A 358 -19.64 20.64 -6.39
C PRO A 358 -18.17 20.24 -6.27
N ASN A 359 -17.45 20.26 -7.39
CA ASN A 359 -16.02 19.99 -7.42
C ASN A 359 -15.29 21.01 -6.53
N LYS A 360 -14.50 20.53 -5.56
CA LYS A 360 -13.85 21.40 -4.57
C LYS A 360 -12.86 22.39 -5.18
N ILE A 361 -12.27 22.06 -6.33
CA ILE A 361 -11.26 22.85 -7.04
C ILE A 361 -11.95 23.76 -8.05
N THR A 362 -12.71 23.19 -8.99
CA THR A 362 -13.31 23.98 -10.09
C THR A 362 -14.57 24.72 -9.67
N LYS A 363 -15.13 24.39 -8.49
CA LYS A 363 -16.41 24.87 -7.96
C LYS A 363 -17.63 24.57 -8.85
N ARG A 364 -17.44 23.82 -9.94
CA ARG A 364 -18.52 23.44 -10.86
C ARG A 364 -19.43 22.39 -10.22
N LYS A 365 -20.71 22.44 -10.58
CA LYS A 365 -21.68 21.39 -10.25
C LYS A 365 -21.20 20.06 -10.83
N ARG A 366 -21.38 18.96 -10.11
CA ARG A 366 -21.05 17.61 -10.60
C ARG A 366 -22.35 16.85 -10.86
N VAL A 367 -22.40 16.16 -11.99
CA VAL A 367 -23.49 15.27 -12.36
C VAL A 367 -22.91 13.88 -12.60
N ILE A 368 -23.54 12.88 -12.01
CA ILE A 368 -23.15 11.48 -12.12
C ILE A 368 -24.21 10.78 -12.95
N GLU A 369 -23.81 10.21 -14.09
CA GLU A 369 -24.66 9.42 -14.97
C GLU A 369 -24.27 7.94 -14.82
N CYS A 370 -25.19 7.10 -14.39
CA CYS A 370 -24.99 5.66 -14.30
C CYS A 370 -25.90 4.96 -15.30
N THR A 371 -25.32 4.30 -16.31
CA THR A 371 -26.06 3.47 -17.26
C THR A 371 -26.03 2.02 -16.78
N HIS A 372 -27.19 1.36 -16.77
CA HIS A 372 -27.27 -0.08 -16.57
C HIS A 372 -28.18 -0.73 -17.61
N TRP A 373 -27.96 -2.03 -17.79
CA TRP A 373 -28.73 -2.88 -18.68
C TRP A 373 -29.67 -3.75 -17.83
N ILE A 374 -30.97 -3.66 -18.10
CA ILE A 374 -31.99 -4.53 -17.53
C ILE A 374 -32.27 -5.63 -18.53
N ASN A 375 -31.95 -6.86 -18.16
CA ASN A 375 -32.18 -8.03 -19.00
C ASN A 375 -33.45 -8.74 -18.50
N GLU A 376 -34.31 -9.22 -19.39
CA GLU A 376 -35.48 -10.05 -19.03
C GLU A 376 -35.28 -11.49 -19.48
N CYS A 377 -35.72 -12.45 -18.67
CA CYS A 377 -35.76 -13.85 -19.07
C CYS A 377 -36.72 -14.07 -20.23
N ALA A 378 -36.24 -14.64 -21.33
CA ALA A 378 -37.03 -14.97 -22.52
C ALA A 378 -38.18 -15.95 -22.25
N ASN A 379 -38.04 -16.77 -21.20
CA ASN A 379 -38.97 -17.84 -20.88
C ASN A 379 -40.07 -17.42 -19.89
N CYS A 380 -39.71 -16.75 -18.79
CA CYS A 380 -40.67 -16.38 -17.73
C CYS A 380 -40.87 -14.86 -17.58
N GLY A 381 -40.19 -14.02 -18.35
CA GLY A 381 -40.31 -12.56 -18.27
C GLY A 381 -39.70 -11.94 -17.01
N MET A 382 -39.16 -12.73 -16.07
CA MET A 382 -38.50 -12.18 -14.88
C MET A 382 -37.26 -11.38 -15.26
N THR A 383 -37.14 -10.21 -14.65
CA THR A 383 -35.94 -9.37 -14.69
C THR A 383 -34.73 -10.13 -14.14
N LEU A 384 -33.69 -10.29 -14.95
CA LEU A 384 -32.41 -10.95 -14.65
C LEU A 384 -31.42 -9.98 -13.99
N VAL A 385 -31.87 -9.17 -13.03
CA VAL A 385 -31.01 -8.21 -12.32
C VAL A 385 -30.62 -8.83 -10.99
N ASN A 386 -29.42 -9.42 -10.93
CA ASN A 386 -28.90 -10.05 -9.71
C ASN A 386 -27.65 -9.34 -9.16
N ASP A 387 -27.39 -8.12 -9.62
CA ASP A 387 -26.28 -7.28 -9.12
C ASP A 387 -26.82 -6.06 -8.34
N LEU A 388 -28.02 -6.18 -7.75
CA LEU A 388 -28.53 -5.20 -6.76
C LEU A 388 -27.54 -4.98 -5.59
N HIS A 389 -26.70 -5.98 -5.27
CA HIS A 389 -25.59 -5.85 -4.31
C HIS A 389 -24.41 -4.97 -4.76
N PHE A 390 -24.36 -4.56 -6.04
CA PHE A 390 -23.42 -3.54 -6.52
C PHE A 390 -24.02 -2.13 -6.50
N PHE A 391 -25.35 -2.01 -6.48
CA PHE A 391 -26.06 -0.73 -6.29
C PHE A 391 -26.00 -0.25 -4.82
N ASP A 392 -25.76 -1.18 -3.89
CA ASP A 392 -25.73 -0.97 -2.43
C ASP A 392 -24.58 -0.11 -1.89
N LEU A 393 -23.85 0.56 -2.77
CA LEU A 393 -22.56 1.15 -2.43
C LEU A 393 -22.53 2.66 -2.33
N ARG A 394 -23.67 3.34 -2.33
CA ARG A 394 -23.84 4.67 -1.71
C ARG A 394 -25.27 5.10 -1.73
N PHE A 395 -25.85 5.31 -0.55
CA PHE A 395 -26.76 6.43 -0.33
C PHE A 395 -26.50 6.94 1.10
N ASN A 396 -26.38 8.25 1.30
CA ASN A 396 -25.93 8.84 2.58
C ASN A 396 -26.80 8.47 3.80
N VAL A 397 -27.99 7.93 3.58
CA VAL A 397 -28.90 7.39 4.60
C VAL A 397 -28.42 6.03 5.11
N THR A 398 -28.03 5.13 4.20
CA THR A 398 -27.57 3.76 4.53
C THR A 398 -26.33 3.79 5.40
N LYS A 399 -25.42 4.75 5.20
CA LYS A 399 -24.20 4.85 6.00
C LYS A 399 -24.48 5.13 7.47
N ARG A 400 -25.39 6.04 7.82
CA ARG A 400 -25.69 6.38 9.23
C ARG A 400 -26.40 5.24 9.95
N VAL A 401 -27.31 4.56 9.26
CA VAL A 401 -28.05 3.40 9.81
C VAL A 401 -27.13 2.19 9.94
N ILE A 402 -26.28 1.92 8.94
CA ILE A 402 -25.25 0.86 9.02
C ILE A 402 -24.24 1.17 10.13
N ASP A 403 -23.70 2.39 10.20
CA ASP A 403 -22.75 2.77 11.24
C ASP A 403 -23.41 2.59 12.64
N TYR A 404 -24.68 3.00 12.83
CA TYR A 404 -25.43 2.78 14.08
C TYR A 404 -25.64 1.29 14.42
N ILE A 405 -26.07 0.47 13.45
CA ILE A 405 -26.27 -0.97 13.64
C ILE A 405 -24.94 -1.61 14.05
N TYR A 406 -23.87 -1.36 13.28
CA TYR A 406 -22.54 -1.93 13.54
C TYR A 406 -21.93 -1.45 14.86
N ASP A 407 -22.20 -0.22 15.31
CA ASP A 407 -21.72 0.33 16.58
C ASP A 407 -22.41 -0.26 17.82
N ASN A 408 -23.57 -0.92 17.63
CA ASN A 408 -24.43 -1.44 18.70
C ASN A 408 -24.61 -2.96 18.68
N LEU A 409 -24.12 -3.69 17.67
CA LEU A 409 -24.23 -5.16 17.55
C LEU A 409 -23.70 -5.93 18.78
N ASP A 410 -22.66 -5.41 19.45
CA ASP A 410 -22.07 -6.04 20.65
C ASP A 410 -22.64 -5.49 21.98
N LYS A 411 -23.54 -4.49 21.90
CA LYS A 411 -24.00 -3.69 23.07
C LYS A 411 -25.50 -3.73 23.30
N LYS A 412 -26.28 -4.06 22.27
CA LYS A 412 -27.74 -4.12 22.29
C LYS A 412 -28.18 -5.43 21.68
N SER A 413 -29.28 -5.98 22.19
CA SER A 413 -29.93 -7.10 21.53
C SER A 413 -30.47 -6.67 20.17
N PHE A 414 -30.65 -7.65 19.29
CA PHE A 414 -31.14 -7.41 17.94
C PHE A 414 -32.50 -6.68 17.92
N GLN A 415 -33.39 -6.99 18.86
CA GLN A 415 -34.71 -6.36 18.98
C GLN A 415 -34.62 -4.89 19.40
N GLU A 416 -33.72 -4.54 20.32
CA GLU A 416 -33.51 -3.14 20.75
C GLU A 416 -32.98 -2.25 19.62
N ILE A 417 -32.16 -2.80 18.72
CA ILE A 417 -31.66 -2.07 17.54
C ILE A 417 -32.79 -1.80 16.55
N VAL A 418 -33.73 -2.74 16.38
CA VAL A 418 -34.93 -2.58 15.55
C VAL A 418 -35.87 -1.53 16.14
N ASP A 419 -36.09 -1.58 17.45
CA ASP A 419 -36.97 -0.64 18.16
C ASP A 419 -36.43 0.80 18.14
N ASP A 420 -35.11 0.98 18.28
CA ASP A 420 -34.46 2.31 18.25
C ASP A 420 -34.46 2.96 16.86
N THR A 421 -34.33 2.15 15.81
CA THR A 421 -34.25 2.64 14.43
C THR A 421 -35.62 2.70 13.76
N GLY A 422 -36.62 2.02 14.31
CA GLY A 422 -37.95 1.86 13.72
C GLY A 422 -37.95 1.05 12.42
N LEU A 423 -36.87 0.32 12.14
CA LEU A 423 -36.64 -0.36 10.87
C LEU A 423 -36.28 -1.84 11.12
N PRO A 424 -37.08 -2.80 10.62
CA PRO A 424 -36.64 -4.17 10.48
C PRO A 424 -35.39 -4.19 9.59
N LEU A 425 -34.33 -4.90 10.00
CA LEU A 425 -33.05 -4.89 9.27
C LEU A 425 -33.15 -5.46 7.84
N GLU A 426 -34.18 -6.27 7.63
CA GLU A 426 -34.64 -6.84 6.36
C GLU A 426 -35.19 -5.73 5.44
N ASP A 427 -35.80 -4.70 6.03
CA ASP A 427 -36.49 -3.59 5.36
C ASP A 427 -35.58 -2.41 5.04
N VAL A 428 -34.42 -2.25 5.68
CA VAL A 428 -33.49 -1.15 5.34
C VAL A 428 -32.94 -1.30 3.92
N PHE A 429 -32.68 -2.55 3.51
CA PHE A 429 -32.35 -2.90 2.14
C PHE A 429 -33.59 -2.84 1.24
N GLU A 430 -34.75 -3.28 1.75
CA GLU A 430 -35.98 -3.36 0.99
C GLU A 430 -36.59 -1.97 0.68
N ILE A 431 -36.65 -1.02 1.60
CA ILE A 431 -37.29 0.31 1.44
C ILE A 431 -36.59 1.17 0.38
N VAL A 432 -35.25 1.23 0.39
CA VAL A 432 -34.48 1.98 -0.62
C VAL A 432 -34.50 1.25 -1.96
N SER A 433 -34.46 -0.09 -1.94
CA SER A 433 -34.67 -0.88 -3.16
C SER A 433 -36.09 -0.69 -3.71
N PHE A 434 -37.10 -0.50 -2.86
CA PHE A 434 -38.50 -0.44 -3.23
C PHE A 434 -38.83 0.87 -3.95
N ASP A 435 -38.42 2.03 -3.43
CA ASP A 435 -38.67 3.33 -4.09
C ASP A 435 -37.83 3.51 -5.38
N TYR A 436 -36.61 2.98 -5.41
CA TYR A 436 -35.76 2.99 -6.60
C TYR A 436 -36.25 2.00 -7.66
N ASN A 437 -36.58 0.76 -7.27
CA ASN A 437 -37.21 -0.21 -8.17
C ASN A 437 -38.55 0.32 -8.65
N LYS A 438 -39.36 0.98 -7.81
CA LYS A 438 -40.61 1.62 -8.24
C LYS A 438 -40.35 2.69 -9.28
N SER A 439 -39.35 3.54 -9.10
CA SER A 439 -39.00 4.59 -10.09
C SER A 439 -38.46 4.02 -11.41
N ILE A 440 -37.67 2.94 -11.36
CA ILE A 440 -37.19 2.24 -12.57
C ILE A 440 -38.32 1.46 -13.24
N MET A 441 -39.15 0.77 -12.47
CA MET A 441 -40.29 0.01 -12.97
C MET A 441 -41.33 0.96 -13.56
N GLU A 442 -41.58 2.11 -12.95
CA GLU A 442 -42.42 3.17 -13.51
C GLU A 442 -41.80 3.72 -14.80
N ALA A 443 -40.49 3.96 -14.86
CA ALA A 443 -39.83 4.35 -16.10
C ALA A 443 -39.94 3.27 -17.19
N LYS A 444 -39.76 2.00 -16.83
CA LYS A 444 -39.89 0.84 -17.71
C LYS A 444 -41.32 0.65 -18.23
N GLU A 445 -42.32 0.72 -17.35
CA GLU A 445 -43.76 0.66 -17.68
C GLU A 445 -44.16 1.79 -18.62
N ASN A 446 -43.58 2.98 -18.42
CA ASN A 446 -43.80 4.13 -19.28
C ASN A 446 -42.84 4.20 -20.49
N ASN A 447 -42.05 3.16 -20.75
CA ASN A 447 -41.12 3.05 -21.87
C ASN A 447 -40.08 4.20 -21.94
N ARG A 448 -39.69 4.76 -20.79
CA ARG A 448 -38.73 5.85 -20.61
C ARG A 448 -37.33 5.29 -20.34
N SER A 449 -36.31 5.96 -20.84
CA SER A 449 -34.91 5.46 -20.83
C SER A 449 -34.01 6.20 -19.83
N ASN A 450 -34.45 7.35 -19.34
CA ASN A 450 -33.69 8.19 -18.42
C ASN A 450 -34.50 8.49 -17.16
N VAL A 451 -33.82 8.43 -16.01
CA VAL A 451 -34.39 8.74 -14.70
C VAL A 451 -33.48 9.76 -14.01
N TRP A 452 -34.07 10.85 -13.51
CA TRP A 452 -33.36 11.99 -12.92
C TRP A 452 -33.76 12.11 -11.45
N LEU A 453 -32.79 12.04 -10.56
CA LEU A 453 -32.99 12.07 -9.11
C LEU A 453 -32.35 13.30 -8.48
N ASN A 454 -32.94 13.80 -7.40
CA ASN A 454 -32.36 14.88 -6.61
C ASN A 454 -31.31 14.35 -5.61
N GLU A 455 -30.74 15.26 -4.81
CA GLU A 455 -29.74 14.94 -3.80
C GLU A 455 -30.22 14.01 -2.68
N ASN A 456 -31.55 13.87 -2.54
CA ASN A 456 -32.25 13.01 -1.59
C ASN A 456 -32.86 11.77 -2.26
N ASN A 457 -32.48 11.46 -3.51
CA ASN A 457 -33.00 10.36 -4.33
C ASN A 457 -34.48 10.44 -4.74
N ASN A 458 -35.14 11.59 -4.58
CA ASN A 458 -36.51 11.73 -5.05
C ASN A 458 -36.51 11.87 -6.58
N LEU A 459 -37.47 11.20 -7.23
CA LEU A 459 -37.70 11.31 -8.65
C LEU A 459 -38.06 12.76 -9.02
N ILE A 460 -37.25 13.37 -9.89
CA ILE A 460 -37.49 14.71 -10.43
C ILE A 460 -38.13 14.61 -11.82
N LYS A 461 -37.60 13.72 -12.67
CA LYS A 461 -37.99 13.62 -14.08
C LYS A 461 -37.63 12.25 -14.64
N THR A 462 -38.42 11.82 -15.62
CA THR A 462 -38.11 10.69 -16.50
C THR A 462 -38.24 11.12 -17.96
N ALA A 463 -37.43 10.56 -18.87
CA ALA A 463 -37.46 10.89 -20.30
C ALA A 463 -37.20 9.67 -21.20
#